data_AF-A0A9P8LDG5-F1
#
_entry.id   AF-A0A9P8LDG5-F1
#
_cell.length_a   1.000
_cell.length_b   1.000
_cell.length_c   1.000
_cell.angle_alpha   90.00
_cell.angle_beta   90.00
_cell.angle_gamma   90.00
#
_symmetry.space_group_name_H-M   'P 1'
#
loop_
_entity.id
_entity.type
_entity.pdbx_description
1 polymer ?
#
loop_
_entity_poly.entity_id
_entity_poly.type
_entity_poly.pdbx_seq_one_letter_code
_entity_poly.pdbx_strand_id
1 'polypeptide(L)'
;MALETAAHQFALHHNGKAITSAIKASRRTPATALDAAATRDAIPPPDIFTTDDDDDDDGEKGHRLPSAAQCAVHLEFLETLFVLRQRVLRSDALDGAFDIKPEYKFVDRKGVRTQLKDETLWDRRQAKWPRFVELAVARFTAWWANARDTDTTMPPLDVLMVWHSFLLNPRYFRIHNRAKPFYRLNFPWADIHQAINSDNWEFSLPEAASTAFQEMTGLQPDLISSLSEWKTYPQETRSSLSGAARFSLQQAELVSAITDGIKTPDQRLLQWFADADAAVSEELKQAVLRQVSFVDKMDQRLWVRSPALGGTIRRARDRYNNFLRLYKFYSTTMFVPTLDIDLVWHTHQCSPSQYFTATQELAGKFVNHDDSIAKGTLDTALKQTRDLYRIRFAQEYLVCGCWDCEALLSALDSSDGDEGEPDLESIAKQVSSDVARYRKAEVARRAKESPREA
;
A
#
# COMPACT_ATOMS: atom_id res chain seq x y z
N MET A 1 30.10 22.72 8.77
CA MET A 1 30.19 22.42 10.22
C MET A 1 28.86 22.19 10.97
N ALA A 2 27.68 22.67 10.51
CA ALA A 2 26.42 22.45 11.27
C ALA A 2 25.83 21.01 11.21
N LEU A 3 26.34 20.15 10.31
CA LEU A 3 25.90 18.75 10.13
C LEU A 3 26.91 17.70 10.62
N GLU A 4 28.04 18.11 11.22
CA GLU A 4 29.20 17.20 11.42
C GLU A 4 29.15 16.36 12.70
N THR A 5 28.25 16.62 13.65
CA THR A 5 28.16 15.82 14.88
C THR A 5 27.04 14.80 14.79
N ALA A 6 27.33 13.54 15.13
CA ALA A 6 26.35 12.46 15.24
C ALA A 6 25.13 12.82 16.12
N ALA A 7 25.30 13.70 17.11
CA ALA A 7 24.22 14.19 17.97
C ALA A 7 23.19 15.05 17.21
N HIS A 8 23.62 15.95 16.33
CA HIS A 8 22.71 16.77 15.52
C HIS A 8 21.96 15.93 14.49
N GLN A 9 22.65 14.98 13.83
CA GLN A 9 22.01 14.03 12.92
C GLN A 9 20.97 13.15 13.65
N PHE A 10 21.30 12.69 14.86
CA PHE A 10 20.37 11.93 15.71
C PHE A 10 19.15 12.77 16.12
N ALA A 11 19.34 14.04 16.50
CA ALA A 11 18.25 14.94 16.86
C ALA A 11 17.33 15.23 15.66
N LEU A 12 17.91 15.52 14.48
CA LEU A 12 17.17 15.71 13.24
C LEU A 12 16.33 14.47 12.91
N HIS A 13 16.95 13.30 12.96
CA HIS A 13 16.31 12.01 12.74
C HIS A 13 15.13 11.76 13.70
N HIS A 14 15.39 11.88 14.99
CA HIS A 14 14.43 11.57 16.04
C HIS A 14 13.23 12.52 15.99
N ASN A 15 13.49 13.82 15.89
CA ASN A 15 12.46 14.84 15.83
C ASN A 15 11.65 14.75 14.53
N GLY A 16 12.32 14.57 13.39
CA GLY A 16 11.67 14.45 12.10
C GLY A 16 10.68 13.28 12.05
N LYS A 17 11.12 12.10 12.51
CA LYS A 17 10.24 10.92 12.64
C LYS A 17 9.08 11.15 13.61
N ALA A 18 9.35 11.76 14.77
CA ALA A 18 8.32 12.01 15.78
C ALA A 18 7.25 12.97 15.25
N ILE A 19 7.66 14.04 14.57
CA ILE A 19 6.73 15.04 14.00
C ILE A 19 5.87 14.41 12.91
N THR A 20 6.47 13.69 11.95
CA THR A 20 5.70 13.01 10.89
C THR A 20 4.72 11.99 11.47
N SER A 21 5.12 11.26 12.52
CA SER A 21 4.21 10.36 13.23
C SER A 21 3.08 11.11 13.96
N ALA A 22 3.39 12.27 14.56
CA ALA A 22 2.42 13.08 15.30
C ALA A 22 1.35 13.73 14.40
N ILE A 23 1.66 14.04 13.13
CA ILE A 23 0.69 14.51 12.14
C ILE A 23 -0.51 13.55 12.04
N LYS A 24 -0.27 12.25 12.21
CA LYS A 24 -1.33 11.22 12.21
C LYS A 24 -2.14 11.17 13.49
N ALA A 25 -1.48 11.41 14.63
CA ALA A 25 -2.10 11.38 15.95
C ALA A 25 -2.99 12.61 16.20
N SER A 26 -2.76 13.70 15.47
CA SER A 26 -3.51 14.95 15.55
C SER A 26 -4.96 14.81 15.05
N ARG A 27 -5.79 14.11 15.83
CA ARG A 27 -7.24 14.31 15.81
C ARG A 27 -7.50 15.62 16.55
N ARG A 28 -8.13 16.60 15.88
CA ARG A 28 -8.71 17.81 16.50
C ARG A 28 -7.81 19.06 16.61
N THR A 29 -7.25 19.53 15.50
CA THR A 29 -6.93 20.97 15.41
C THR A 29 -7.98 21.64 14.53
N PRO A 30 -8.83 22.54 15.06
CA PRO A 30 -9.79 23.27 14.27
C PRO A 30 -9.10 24.00 13.10
N ALA A 31 -9.60 23.81 11.88
CA ALA A 31 -9.08 24.41 10.65
C ALA A 31 -9.00 25.95 10.70
N THR A 32 -9.66 26.60 11.67
CA THR A 32 -9.71 28.05 11.85
C THR A 32 -8.38 28.68 12.26
N ALA A 33 -7.33 27.90 12.54
CA ALA A 33 -6.01 28.42 12.93
C ALA A 33 -4.90 28.23 11.87
N LEU A 34 -5.20 27.60 10.73
CA LEU A 34 -4.21 27.34 9.68
C LEU A 34 -4.52 28.24 8.48
N ASP A 35 -3.77 29.36 8.38
CA ASP A 35 -3.85 30.31 7.27
C ASP A 35 -4.06 29.63 5.91
N ALA A 36 -5.08 30.11 5.19
CA ALA A 36 -5.48 29.69 3.85
C ALA A 36 -4.42 29.96 2.75
N ALA A 37 -3.23 30.42 3.13
CA ALA A 37 -2.11 30.70 2.23
C ALA A 37 -1.18 29.50 1.98
N ALA A 38 -1.39 28.34 2.63
CA ALA A 38 -0.49 27.18 2.55
C ALA A 38 -0.65 26.29 1.30
N THR A 39 -1.62 26.56 0.41
CA THR A 39 -2.01 25.68 -0.71
C THR A 39 -1.76 26.33 -2.07
N ARG A 40 -0.50 26.65 -2.40
CA ARG A 40 -0.14 27.08 -3.76
C ARG A 40 0.34 25.96 -4.67
N ASP A 41 0.91 24.89 -4.11
CA ASP A 41 1.50 23.80 -4.89
C ASP A 41 0.69 22.51 -4.71
N ALA A 42 0.52 21.76 -5.80
CA ALA A 42 -0.03 20.41 -5.74
C ALA A 42 0.95 19.48 -5.00
N ILE A 43 0.44 18.75 -4.01
CA ILE A 43 1.23 17.76 -3.25
C ILE A 43 0.48 16.43 -3.37
N PRO A 44 1.05 15.41 -4.05
CA PRO A 44 2.42 15.37 -4.57
C PRO A 44 2.61 16.25 -5.83
N PRO A 45 3.85 16.69 -6.15
CA PRO A 45 4.13 17.42 -7.38
C PRO A 45 3.72 16.61 -8.62
N PRO A 46 2.93 17.13 -9.58
CA PRO A 46 2.39 16.33 -10.70
C PRO A 46 3.45 15.77 -11.66
N ASP A 47 4.59 16.46 -11.78
CA ASP A 47 5.75 16.09 -12.58
C ASP A 47 6.36 14.74 -12.18
N ILE A 48 6.26 14.34 -10.90
CA ILE A 48 6.78 13.02 -10.50
C ILE A 48 6.03 11.86 -11.15
N PHE A 49 4.80 12.09 -11.62
CA PHE A 49 3.94 11.07 -12.23
C PHE A 49 4.02 11.03 -13.75
N THR A 50 4.67 12.02 -14.37
CA THR A 50 4.89 12.01 -15.81
C THR A 50 5.95 10.97 -16.16
N THR A 51 5.63 10.08 -17.11
CA THR A 51 6.48 8.96 -17.53
C THR A 51 7.68 9.37 -18.38
N ASP A 52 7.92 10.67 -18.53
CA ASP A 52 8.89 11.22 -19.48
C ASP A 52 10.32 11.30 -18.91
N ASP A 53 10.50 11.05 -17.61
CA ASP A 53 11.82 11.11 -16.94
C ASP A 53 12.40 9.73 -16.59
N ASP A 54 12.86 8.99 -17.60
CA ASP A 54 14.02 8.10 -17.44
C ASP A 54 14.82 8.07 -18.76
N ASP A 55 15.56 9.16 -18.98
CA ASP A 55 16.84 9.20 -19.71
C ASP A 55 17.91 8.32 -19.01
N ASP A 56 17.59 7.05 -18.77
CA ASP A 56 18.58 5.97 -18.59
C ASP A 56 18.50 5.01 -19.79
N ASP A 57 18.26 5.56 -20.99
CA ASP A 57 18.62 4.89 -22.25
C ASP A 57 20.14 4.98 -22.41
N ASP A 58 20.84 4.18 -21.61
CA ASP A 58 22.23 3.77 -21.86
C ASP A 58 22.29 2.85 -23.11
N GLY A 59 21.46 3.06 -24.14
CA GLY A 59 21.48 2.40 -25.46
C GLY A 59 21.44 0.86 -25.49
N GLU A 60 21.44 0.18 -24.34
CA GLU A 60 21.42 -1.26 -24.20
C GLU A 60 20.00 -1.72 -23.88
N LYS A 61 19.46 -2.55 -24.78
CA LYS A 61 18.10 -3.13 -24.71
C LYS A 61 17.84 -4.09 -23.53
N GLY A 62 18.60 -4.03 -22.43
CA GLY A 62 18.44 -4.85 -21.23
C GLY A 62 18.45 -3.98 -19.97
N HIS A 63 17.86 -4.47 -18.86
CA HIS A 63 17.81 -3.81 -17.53
C HIS A 63 16.76 -2.70 -17.25
N ARG A 64 15.48 -2.87 -17.60
CA ARG A 64 14.44 -1.90 -17.16
C ARG A 64 14.04 -2.11 -15.70
N LEU A 65 14.59 -1.29 -14.80
CA LEU A 65 14.05 -1.05 -13.46
C LEU A 65 12.73 -0.28 -13.56
N PRO A 66 11.85 -0.34 -12.53
CA PRO A 66 10.64 0.47 -12.53
C PRO A 66 11.00 1.96 -12.50
N SER A 67 10.21 2.77 -13.20
CA SER A 67 10.45 4.21 -13.28
C SER A 67 10.12 4.91 -11.96
N ALA A 68 10.62 6.15 -11.81
CA ALA A 68 10.28 6.97 -10.66
C ALA A 68 8.76 7.21 -10.56
N ALA A 69 8.10 7.46 -11.69
CA ALA A 69 6.66 7.60 -11.78
C ALA A 69 5.91 6.35 -11.30
N GLN A 70 6.32 5.15 -11.74
CA GLN A 70 5.70 3.91 -11.27
C GLN A 70 5.83 3.73 -9.75
N CYS A 71 6.99 4.06 -9.18
CA CYS A 71 7.20 4.00 -7.74
C CYS A 71 6.35 5.04 -6.98
N ALA A 72 6.16 6.24 -7.55
CA ALA A 72 5.33 7.29 -6.98
C ALA A 72 3.85 6.91 -6.98
N VAL A 73 3.34 6.40 -8.11
CA VAL A 73 1.97 5.87 -8.20
C VAL A 73 1.78 4.71 -7.25
N HIS A 74 2.78 3.84 -7.10
CA HIS A 74 2.68 2.74 -6.14
C HIS A 74 2.52 3.26 -4.70
N LEU A 75 3.18 4.35 -4.30
CA LEU A 75 2.92 4.98 -3.01
C LEU A 75 1.48 5.51 -2.87
N GLU A 76 0.93 6.15 -3.91
CA GLU A 76 -0.49 6.56 -3.90
C GLU A 76 -1.44 5.37 -3.78
N PHE A 77 -1.14 4.27 -4.48
CA PHE A 77 -1.91 3.05 -4.42
C PHE A 77 -1.86 2.43 -3.01
N LEU A 78 -0.70 2.41 -2.35
CA LEU A 78 -0.57 1.89 -0.98
C LEU A 78 -1.35 2.74 0.03
N GLU A 79 -1.36 4.07 -0.11
CA GLU A 79 -2.22 4.96 0.70
C GLU A 79 -3.70 4.68 0.46
N THR A 80 -4.09 4.47 -0.81
CA THR A 80 -5.45 4.11 -1.20
C THR A 80 -5.88 2.78 -0.56
N LEU A 81 -4.99 1.77 -0.51
CA LEU A 81 -5.24 0.50 0.18
C LEU A 81 -5.35 0.68 1.70
N PHE A 82 -4.54 1.58 2.29
CA PHE A 82 -4.67 1.93 3.71
C PHE A 82 -6.05 2.55 3.99
N VAL A 83 -6.48 3.52 3.18
CA VAL A 83 -7.80 4.18 3.31
C VAL A 83 -8.93 3.18 3.10
N LEU A 84 -8.86 2.30 2.10
CA LEU A 84 -9.82 1.22 1.89
C LEU A 84 -9.99 0.38 3.16
N ARG A 85 -8.88 -0.09 3.75
CA ARG A 85 -8.91 -0.87 4.98
C ARG A 85 -9.50 -0.07 6.15
N GLN A 86 -9.17 1.21 6.30
CA GLN A 86 -9.80 2.07 7.31
C GLN A 86 -11.31 2.22 7.09
N ARG A 87 -11.77 2.38 5.85
CA ARG A 87 -13.20 2.45 5.51
C ARG A 87 -13.93 1.17 5.90
N VAL A 88 -13.35 0.01 5.59
CA VAL A 88 -13.90 -1.30 5.99
C VAL A 88 -13.97 -1.41 7.53
N LEU A 89 -12.86 -1.13 8.21
CA LEU A 89 -12.76 -1.25 9.67
C LEU A 89 -13.64 -0.26 10.44
N ARG A 90 -13.88 0.94 9.90
CA ARG A 90 -14.67 1.99 10.58
C ARG A 90 -16.15 2.03 10.20
N SER A 91 -16.56 1.34 9.14
CA SER A 91 -17.95 1.37 8.68
C SER A 91 -18.91 0.73 9.68
N ASP A 92 -19.88 1.51 10.17
CA ASP A 92 -20.99 1.05 11.01
C ASP A 92 -22.00 0.21 10.21
N ALA A 93 -22.12 0.46 8.89
CA ALA A 93 -22.94 -0.37 8.02
C ALA A 93 -22.39 -1.80 7.94
N LEU A 94 -21.07 -1.94 7.85
CA LEU A 94 -20.41 -3.25 7.88
C LEU A 94 -20.42 -3.89 9.27
N ASP A 95 -20.47 -3.10 10.35
CA ASP A 95 -20.73 -3.65 11.68
C ASP A 95 -22.09 -4.35 11.71
N GLY A 96 -23.14 -3.72 11.18
CA GLY A 96 -24.46 -4.33 11.03
C GLY A 96 -24.47 -5.57 10.13
N ALA A 97 -23.76 -5.51 8.98
CA ALA A 97 -23.63 -6.62 8.04
C ALA A 97 -22.97 -7.85 8.68
N PHE A 98 -21.94 -7.64 9.49
CA PHE A 98 -21.13 -8.69 10.11
C PHE A 98 -21.50 -9.01 11.56
N ASP A 99 -22.64 -8.51 12.03
CA ASP A 99 -23.17 -8.64 13.39
C ASP A 99 -22.18 -8.24 14.50
N ILE A 100 -21.34 -7.24 14.23
CA ILE A 100 -20.45 -6.64 15.22
C ILE A 100 -21.23 -5.57 15.97
N LYS A 101 -21.39 -5.74 17.28
CA LYS A 101 -22.17 -4.83 18.11
C LYS A 101 -21.28 -4.17 19.17
N PRO A 102 -21.51 -2.88 19.47
CA PRO A 102 -20.95 -2.26 20.67
C PRO A 102 -21.49 -2.94 21.93
N GLU A 103 -20.61 -3.21 22.89
CA GLU A 103 -20.96 -3.71 24.21
C GLU A 103 -20.87 -2.59 25.23
N TYR A 104 -22.03 -2.10 25.66
CA TYR A 104 -22.10 -0.98 26.59
C TYR A 104 -22.16 -1.45 28.03
N LYS A 105 -21.28 -0.88 28.86
CA LYS A 105 -21.35 -0.98 30.32
C LYS A 105 -21.89 0.33 30.88
N PHE A 106 -22.65 0.25 31.97
CA PHE A 106 -23.20 1.43 32.65
C PHE A 106 -22.66 1.50 34.07
N VAL A 107 -22.39 2.72 34.54
CA VAL A 107 -22.03 3.00 35.92
C VAL A 107 -22.96 4.06 36.49
N ASP A 108 -23.42 3.84 37.73
CA ASP A 108 -24.21 4.82 38.47
C ASP A 108 -23.30 5.61 39.40
N ARG A 109 -23.26 6.93 39.24
CA ARG A 109 -22.50 7.81 40.12
C ARG A 109 -23.37 8.99 40.53
N LYS A 110 -23.63 9.13 41.84
CA LYS A 110 -24.46 10.19 42.42
C LYS A 110 -25.86 10.31 41.76
N GLY A 111 -26.49 9.18 41.44
CA GLY A 111 -27.82 9.15 40.82
C GLY A 111 -27.84 9.43 39.30
N VAL A 112 -26.67 9.63 38.67
CA VAL A 112 -26.55 9.74 37.22
C VAL A 112 -26.01 8.43 36.65
N ARG A 113 -26.76 7.83 35.72
CA ARG A 113 -26.34 6.66 34.96
C ARG A 113 -25.51 7.10 33.76
N THR A 114 -24.25 6.69 33.69
CA THR A 114 -23.35 7.03 32.58
C THR A 114 -22.97 5.79 31.78
N GLN A 115 -23.05 5.89 30.46
CA GLN A 115 -22.61 4.85 29.52
C GLN A 115 -21.10 4.94 29.34
N LEU A 116 -20.40 3.83 29.55
CA LEU A 116 -18.97 3.71 29.29
C LEU A 116 -18.72 3.44 27.81
N LYS A 117 -17.61 3.99 27.30
CA LYS A 117 -17.12 3.68 25.97
C LYS A 117 -16.72 2.20 25.91
N ASP A 118 -17.12 1.54 24.83
CA ASP A 118 -16.67 0.20 24.52
C ASP A 118 -15.22 0.24 24.01
N GLU A 119 -14.27 -0.14 24.86
CA GLU A 119 -12.84 -0.17 24.54
C GLU A 119 -12.47 -1.34 23.63
N THR A 120 -13.28 -2.42 23.59
CA THR A 120 -12.99 -3.63 22.81
C THR A 120 -13.64 -3.63 21.42
N LEU A 121 -14.48 -2.63 21.11
CA LEU A 121 -15.12 -2.49 19.81
C LEU A 121 -14.11 -2.46 18.66
N TRP A 122 -12.99 -1.76 18.83
CA TRP A 122 -11.97 -1.65 17.79
C TRP A 122 -11.31 -2.99 17.48
N ASP A 123 -11.06 -3.80 18.50
CA ASP A 123 -10.49 -5.15 18.36
C ASP A 123 -11.48 -6.07 17.65
N ARG A 124 -12.77 -6.02 18.01
CA ARG A 124 -13.82 -6.74 17.28
C ARG A 124 -13.92 -6.32 15.82
N ARG A 125 -13.82 -5.02 15.53
CA ARG A 125 -13.85 -4.47 14.16
C ARG A 125 -12.70 -5.01 13.29
N GLN A 126 -11.58 -5.45 13.86
CA GLN A 126 -10.48 -6.06 13.09
C GLN A 126 -10.93 -7.32 12.32
N ALA A 127 -11.96 -8.04 12.82
CA ALA A 127 -12.50 -9.22 12.16
C ALA A 127 -13.13 -8.93 10.78
N LYS A 128 -13.45 -7.66 10.46
CA LYS A 128 -14.03 -7.29 9.16
C LYS A 128 -13.03 -7.44 8.01
N TRP A 129 -11.74 -7.19 8.25
CA TRP A 129 -10.75 -7.13 7.18
C TRP A 129 -10.52 -8.50 6.51
N PRO A 130 -10.25 -9.60 7.25
CA PRO A 130 -10.08 -10.91 6.61
C PRO A 130 -11.30 -11.36 5.79
N ARG A 131 -12.52 -11.05 6.25
CA ARG A 131 -13.77 -11.37 5.54
C ARG A 131 -13.92 -10.56 4.26
N PHE A 132 -13.58 -9.28 4.31
CA PHE A 132 -13.56 -8.42 3.12
C PHE A 132 -12.56 -8.95 2.07
N VAL A 133 -11.36 -9.34 2.51
CA VAL A 133 -10.31 -9.89 1.63
C VAL A 133 -10.77 -11.20 0.98
N GLU A 134 -11.41 -12.10 1.72
CA GLU A 134 -11.96 -13.34 1.17
C GLU A 134 -12.94 -13.11 0.02
N LEU A 135 -13.84 -12.13 0.16
CA LEU A 135 -14.79 -11.76 -0.90
C LEU A 135 -14.10 -11.06 -2.07
N ALA A 136 -13.09 -10.23 -1.80
CA ALA A 136 -12.26 -9.63 -2.83
C ALA A 136 -11.50 -10.70 -3.65
N VAL A 137 -11.02 -11.77 -3.00
CA VAL A 137 -10.37 -12.89 -3.68
C VAL A 137 -11.35 -13.61 -4.61
N ALA A 138 -12.58 -13.88 -4.17
CA ALA A 138 -13.60 -14.48 -5.04
C ALA A 138 -13.95 -13.58 -6.25
N ARG A 139 -14.00 -12.25 -6.05
CA ARG A 139 -14.19 -11.29 -7.15
C ARG A 139 -13.01 -11.27 -8.10
N PHE A 140 -11.79 -11.36 -7.58
CA PHE A 140 -10.59 -11.48 -8.37
C PHE A 140 -10.59 -12.77 -9.19
N THR A 141 -10.95 -13.92 -8.63
CA THR A 141 -11.03 -15.18 -9.40
C THR A 141 -12.08 -15.11 -10.49
N ALA A 142 -13.23 -14.47 -10.23
CA ALA A 142 -14.27 -14.24 -11.22
C ALA A 142 -13.79 -13.34 -12.37
N TRP A 143 -13.17 -12.21 -12.05
CA TRP A 143 -12.58 -11.30 -13.04
C TRP A 143 -11.46 -12.01 -13.83
N TRP A 144 -10.55 -12.68 -13.15
CA TRP A 144 -9.40 -13.35 -13.74
C TRP A 144 -9.79 -14.48 -14.70
N ALA A 145 -10.85 -15.24 -14.38
CA ALA A 145 -11.33 -16.31 -15.24
C ALA A 145 -11.92 -15.81 -16.57
N ASN A 146 -12.37 -14.54 -16.60
CA ASN A 146 -13.05 -13.94 -17.76
C ASN A 146 -12.21 -12.87 -18.47
N ALA A 147 -11.15 -12.37 -17.83
CA ALA A 147 -10.23 -11.42 -18.41
C ALA A 147 -9.54 -12.02 -19.65
N ARG A 148 -9.63 -11.31 -20.79
CA ARG A 148 -9.00 -11.71 -22.06
C ARG A 148 -7.70 -10.92 -22.28
N ASP A 149 -6.80 -11.52 -23.04
CA ASP A 149 -5.40 -11.08 -23.20
C ASP A 149 -5.19 -9.68 -23.78
N THR A 150 -6.22 -9.04 -24.35
CA THR A 150 -6.13 -7.74 -25.04
C THR A 150 -7.07 -6.66 -24.51
N ASP A 151 -7.88 -6.97 -23.49
CA ASP A 151 -8.96 -6.07 -23.02
C ASP A 151 -9.10 -6.11 -21.50
N THR A 152 -7.98 -5.90 -20.80
CA THR A 152 -7.98 -5.79 -19.34
C THR A 152 -8.32 -4.37 -18.93
N THR A 153 -9.59 -3.99 -19.17
CA THR A 153 -10.19 -2.86 -18.46
C THR A 153 -9.89 -3.00 -16.96
N MET A 154 -9.40 -1.91 -16.37
CA MET A 154 -8.93 -1.90 -14.98
C MET A 154 -10.04 -2.38 -14.03
N PRO A 155 -9.81 -3.37 -13.16
CA PRO A 155 -10.84 -3.85 -12.26
C PRO A 155 -11.03 -2.92 -11.04
N PRO A 156 -12.09 -3.14 -10.22
CA PRO A 156 -12.29 -2.41 -8.97
C PRO A 156 -11.11 -2.53 -7.99
N LEU A 157 -11.02 -1.59 -7.05
CA LEU A 157 -9.89 -1.46 -6.11
C LEU A 157 -9.63 -2.72 -5.29
N ASP A 158 -10.66 -3.42 -4.82
CA ASP A 158 -10.51 -4.66 -4.05
C ASP A 158 -9.89 -5.79 -4.89
N VAL A 159 -10.21 -5.84 -6.19
CA VAL A 159 -9.64 -6.79 -7.14
C VAL A 159 -8.21 -6.39 -7.52
N LEU A 160 -7.92 -5.10 -7.71
CA LEU A 160 -6.57 -4.57 -7.89
C LEU A 160 -5.65 -4.91 -6.71
N MET A 161 -6.16 -4.83 -5.47
CA MET A 161 -5.43 -5.20 -4.25
C MET A 161 -5.01 -6.67 -4.26
N VAL A 162 -5.93 -7.58 -4.62
CA VAL A 162 -5.63 -9.02 -4.72
C VAL A 162 -4.64 -9.28 -5.86
N TRP A 163 -4.84 -8.65 -7.02
CA TRP A 163 -3.93 -8.78 -8.15
C TRP A 163 -2.50 -8.30 -7.80
N HIS A 164 -2.37 -7.12 -7.22
CA HIS A 164 -1.11 -6.58 -6.71
C HIS A 164 -0.43 -7.56 -5.75
N SER A 165 -1.15 -8.03 -4.74
CA SER A 165 -0.60 -8.98 -3.75
C SER A 165 -0.18 -10.32 -4.37
N PHE A 166 -0.86 -10.77 -5.43
CA PHE A 166 -0.47 -11.98 -6.16
C PHE A 166 0.85 -11.79 -6.93
N LEU A 167 1.05 -10.62 -7.54
CA LEU A 167 2.29 -10.27 -8.25
C LEU A 167 3.50 -10.24 -7.31
N LEU A 168 3.29 -9.85 -6.04
CA LEU A 168 4.31 -9.85 -4.98
C LEU A 168 4.70 -11.25 -4.47
N ASN A 169 4.17 -12.32 -5.06
CA ASN A 169 4.66 -13.69 -4.86
C ASN A 169 5.24 -14.22 -6.17
N PRO A 170 6.40 -13.72 -6.63
CA PRO A 170 6.78 -13.75 -8.04
C PRO A 170 7.15 -15.17 -8.50
N ARG A 171 7.66 -16.02 -7.61
CA ARG A 171 7.87 -17.45 -7.91
C ARG A 171 6.55 -18.19 -8.09
N TYR A 172 5.60 -17.99 -7.17
CA TYR A 172 4.29 -18.63 -7.22
C TYR A 172 3.52 -18.17 -8.47
N PHE A 173 3.43 -16.85 -8.67
CA PHE A 173 2.83 -16.25 -9.85
C PHE A 173 3.42 -16.81 -11.16
N ARG A 174 4.74 -16.89 -11.26
CA ARG A 174 5.42 -17.42 -12.44
C ARG A 174 5.10 -18.90 -12.69
N ILE A 175 5.12 -19.75 -11.67
CA ILE A 175 4.84 -21.19 -11.83
C ILE A 175 3.42 -21.39 -12.40
N HIS A 176 2.45 -20.62 -11.94
CA HIS A 176 1.05 -20.77 -12.35
C HIS A 176 0.66 -20.00 -13.63
N ASN A 177 1.41 -18.96 -14.01
CA ASN A 177 1.00 -18.06 -15.08
C ASN A 177 2.01 -17.88 -16.22
N ARG A 178 3.24 -18.43 -16.16
CA ARG A 178 4.28 -18.19 -17.19
C ARG A 178 3.84 -18.48 -18.63
N ALA A 179 2.99 -19.49 -18.84
CA ALA A 179 2.48 -19.86 -20.16
C ALA A 179 1.23 -19.05 -20.58
N LYS A 180 0.63 -18.29 -19.66
CA LYS A 180 -0.56 -17.49 -19.88
C LYS A 180 -0.15 -16.07 -20.30
N PRO A 181 -0.92 -15.38 -21.16
CA PRO A 181 -0.53 -14.04 -21.60
C PRO A 181 -0.56 -13.02 -20.47
N PHE A 182 -1.31 -13.30 -19.40
CA PHE A 182 -1.28 -12.55 -18.15
C PHE A 182 0.14 -12.35 -17.58
N TYR A 183 1.08 -13.27 -17.79
CA TYR A 183 2.48 -13.09 -17.35
C TYR A 183 3.21 -11.92 -18.03
N ARG A 184 2.71 -11.47 -19.18
CA ARG A 184 3.23 -10.31 -19.92
C ARG A 184 2.49 -9.02 -19.60
N LEU A 185 1.37 -9.08 -18.87
CA LEU A 185 0.64 -7.89 -18.47
C LEU A 185 1.38 -7.19 -17.32
N ASN A 186 1.61 -5.89 -17.50
CA ASN A 186 2.10 -5.03 -16.44
C ASN A 186 0.92 -4.51 -15.63
N PHE A 187 1.17 -4.22 -14.36
CA PHE A 187 0.18 -3.56 -13.52
C PHE A 187 -0.14 -2.15 -14.06
N PRO A 188 -1.42 -1.74 -14.13
CA PRO A 188 -1.86 -0.56 -14.89
C PRO A 188 -1.64 0.74 -14.11
N TRP A 189 -0.37 1.10 -13.85
CA TRP A 189 -0.03 2.26 -13.02
C TRP A 189 -0.64 3.58 -13.52
N ALA A 190 -0.62 3.83 -14.83
CA ALA A 190 -1.19 5.06 -15.39
C ALA A 190 -2.70 5.19 -15.14
N ASP A 191 -3.47 4.12 -15.35
CA ASP A 191 -4.92 4.12 -15.11
C ASP A 191 -5.23 4.23 -13.62
N ILE A 192 -4.42 3.58 -12.77
CA ILE A 192 -4.56 3.67 -11.31
C ILE A 192 -4.34 5.10 -10.82
N HIS A 193 -3.29 5.78 -11.30
CA HIS A 193 -3.03 7.17 -10.95
C HIS A 193 -4.21 8.08 -11.33
N GLN A 194 -4.74 7.93 -12.55
CA GLN A 194 -5.90 8.70 -13.02
C GLN A 194 -7.18 8.44 -12.21
N ALA A 195 -7.30 7.26 -11.61
CA ALA A 195 -8.44 6.87 -10.78
C ALA A 195 -8.31 7.26 -9.30
N ILE A 196 -7.15 7.74 -8.86
CA ILE A 196 -6.93 8.13 -7.45
C ILE A 196 -7.02 9.65 -7.32
N ASN A 197 -7.86 10.10 -6.39
CA ASN A 197 -7.84 11.49 -5.97
C ASN A 197 -6.65 11.73 -5.02
N SER A 198 -5.64 12.46 -5.49
CA SER A 198 -4.43 12.71 -4.71
C SER A 198 -4.66 13.53 -3.43
N ASP A 199 -5.81 14.16 -3.21
CA ASP A 199 -6.08 14.90 -1.97
C ASP A 199 -6.61 14.03 -0.83
N ASN A 200 -7.41 13.01 -1.12
CA ASN A 200 -8.06 12.18 -0.08
C ASN A 200 -7.87 10.67 -0.26
N TRP A 201 -7.11 10.28 -1.29
CA TRP A 201 -6.87 8.88 -1.67
C TRP A 201 -8.14 8.08 -1.99
N GLU A 202 -9.22 8.77 -2.35
CA GLU A 202 -10.42 8.09 -2.85
C GLU A 202 -10.17 7.56 -4.26
N PHE A 203 -10.41 6.27 -4.43
CA PHE A 203 -10.37 5.61 -5.73
C PHE A 203 -11.75 5.69 -6.40
N SER A 204 -11.78 6.16 -7.64
CA SER A 204 -12.96 6.23 -8.49
C SER A 204 -12.75 5.39 -9.75
N LEU A 205 -13.44 4.25 -9.83
CA LEU A 205 -13.36 3.39 -11.00
C LEU A 205 -14.01 4.09 -12.21
N PRO A 206 -13.33 4.18 -13.38
CA PRO A 206 -13.93 4.76 -14.58
C PRO A 206 -15.23 4.05 -14.98
N GLU A 207 -16.22 4.79 -15.48
CA GLU A 207 -17.55 4.24 -15.80
C GLU A 207 -17.49 3.08 -16.81
N ALA A 208 -16.64 3.19 -17.84
CA ALA A 208 -16.44 2.13 -18.82
C ALA A 208 -15.90 0.83 -18.17
N ALA A 209 -14.96 0.97 -17.23
CA ALA A 209 -14.37 -0.17 -16.51
C ALA A 209 -15.36 -0.77 -15.50
N SER A 210 -16.18 0.08 -14.87
CA SER A 210 -17.29 -0.33 -14.01
C SER A 210 -18.31 -1.18 -14.76
N THR A 211 -18.76 -0.72 -15.92
CA THR A 211 -19.70 -1.45 -16.79
C THR A 211 -19.08 -2.76 -17.28
N ALA A 212 -17.84 -2.73 -17.75
CA ALA A 212 -17.15 -3.94 -18.21
C ALA A 212 -17.03 -4.99 -17.09
N PHE A 213 -16.69 -4.57 -15.86
CA PHE A 213 -16.62 -5.48 -14.71
C PHE A 213 -17.98 -6.10 -14.38
N GLN A 214 -19.06 -5.30 -14.41
CA GLN A 214 -20.42 -5.78 -14.19
C GLN A 214 -20.87 -6.76 -15.27
N GLU A 215 -20.64 -6.47 -16.55
CA GLU A 215 -21.01 -7.35 -17.66
C GLU A 215 -20.24 -8.67 -17.60
N MET A 216 -18.94 -8.59 -17.29
CA MET A 216 -18.05 -9.74 -17.22
C MET A 216 -18.39 -10.67 -16.05
N THR A 217 -18.57 -10.12 -14.85
CA THR A 217 -18.66 -10.92 -13.62
C THR A 217 -20.10 -11.09 -13.13
N GLY A 218 -21.00 -10.18 -13.53
CA GLY A 218 -22.33 -9.98 -12.97
C GLY A 218 -22.34 -9.43 -11.53
N LEU A 219 -21.22 -8.87 -11.07
CA LEU A 219 -21.06 -8.36 -9.70
C LEU A 219 -21.02 -6.83 -9.71
N GLN A 220 -21.51 -6.23 -8.63
CA GLN A 220 -21.41 -4.78 -8.43
C GLN A 220 -19.94 -4.36 -8.23
N PRO A 221 -19.46 -3.24 -8.82
CA PRO A 221 -18.06 -2.82 -8.72
C PRO A 221 -17.65 -2.41 -7.31
N ASP A 222 -18.53 -1.76 -6.55
CA ASP A 222 -18.23 -1.34 -5.17
C ASP A 222 -18.63 -2.42 -4.15
N LEU A 223 -17.64 -3.20 -3.72
CA LEU A 223 -17.82 -4.24 -2.71
C LEU A 223 -18.30 -3.68 -1.35
N ILE A 224 -17.83 -2.51 -0.92
CA ILE A 224 -18.26 -1.94 0.38
C ILE A 224 -19.74 -1.60 0.33
N SER A 225 -20.20 -1.02 -0.76
CA SER A 225 -21.61 -0.69 -0.96
C SER A 225 -22.48 -1.95 -0.96
N SER A 226 -22.10 -2.99 -1.71
CA SER A 226 -22.82 -4.28 -1.71
C SER A 226 -22.91 -4.90 -0.31
N LEU A 227 -21.78 -4.96 0.42
CA LEU A 227 -21.77 -5.52 1.77
C LEU A 227 -22.55 -4.69 2.78
N SER A 228 -22.66 -3.38 2.56
CA SER A 228 -23.42 -2.50 3.45
C SER A 228 -24.92 -2.78 3.40
N GLU A 229 -25.44 -3.34 2.30
CA GLU A 229 -26.83 -3.75 2.16
C GLU A 229 -27.16 -4.99 3.00
N TRP A 230 -26.16 -5.82 3.33
CA TRP A 230 -26.36 -7.05 4.09
C TRP A 230 -26.91 -6.81 5.50
N LYS A 231 -26.72 -5.61 6.06
CA LYS A 231 -27.34 -5.22 7.34
C LYS A 231 -28.87 -5.30 7.33
N THR A 232 -29.48 -5.28 6.14
CA THR A 232 -30.94 -5.40 5.95
C THR A 232 -31.43 -6.85 6.00
N TYR A 233 -30.53 -7.83 5.89
CA TYR A 233 -30.89 -9.24 5.93
C TYR A 233 -31.30 -9.69 7.35
N PRO A 234 -32.14 -10.73 7.47
CA PRO A 234 -32.49 -11.33 8.75
C PRO A 234 -31.25 -11.68 9.58
N GLN A 235 -31.35 -11.56 10.91
CA GLN A 235 -30.21 -11.80 11.80
C GLN A 235 -29.62 -13.20 11.62
N GLU A 236 -30.46 -14.23 11.47
CA GLU A 236 -30.02 -15.61 11.24
C GLU A 236 -29.17 -15.72 9.96
N THR A 237 -29.59 -15.05 8.88
CA THR A 237 -28.81 -14.96 7.63
C THR A 237 -27.50 -14.22 7.83
N ARG A 238 -27.51 -13.10 8.56
CA ARG A 238 -26.28 -12.34 8.85
C ARG A 238 -25.32 -13.13 9.73
N SER A 239 -25.79 -13.78 10.78
CA SER A 239 -24.99 -14.65 11.67
C SER A 239 -24.44 -15.87 10.93
N SER A 240 -25.21 -16.41 9.98
CA SER A 240 -24.77 -17.45 9.04
C SER A 240 -23.62 -16.96 8.17
N LEU A 241 -23.82 -15.84 7.46
CA LEU A 241 -22.80 -15.30 6.56
C LEU A 241 -21.55 -14.89 7.35
N SER A 242 -21.71 -14.19 8.47
CA SER A 242 -20.62 -13.67 9.31
C SER A 242 -19.93 -14.72 10.21
N GLY A 243 -20.37 -15.97 10.23
CA GLY A 243 -19.75 -17.01 11.07
C GLY A 243 -18.30 -17.29 10.66
N ALA A 244 -17.38 -17.32 11.63
CA ALA A 244 -15.96 -17.59 11.37
C ALA A 244 -15.69 -18.97 10.72
N ALA A 245 -16.61 -19.92 10.86
CA ALA A 245 -16.54 -21.22 10.18
C ALA A 245 -17.00 -21.17 8.71
N ARG A 246 -17.79 -20.15 8.32
CA ARG A 246 -18.44 -20.03 6.99
C ARG A 246 -17.73 -19.07 6.04
N PHE A 247 -17.07 -18.04 6.57
CA PHE A 247 -16.00 -17.30 5.88
C PHE A 247 -14.68 -18.07 6.00
N SER A 248 -14.73 -19.31 5.54
CA SER A 248 -13.60 -20.21 5.39
C SER A 248 -13.82 -20.88 4.05
N LEU A 249 -12.79 -20.97 3.22
CA LEU A 249 -12.86 -21.54 1.87
C LEU A 249 -13.20 -23.05 1.85
N GLN A 250 -13.66 -23.61 2.97
CA GLN A 250 -14.25 -24.94 3.07
C GLN A 250 -15.70 -24.91 2.55
N GLN A 251 -15.81 -25.15 1.24
CA GLN A 251 -16.99 -25.06 0.35
C GLN A 251 -18.35 -25.61 0.84
N ALA A 252 -18.41 -26.53 1.79
CA ALA A 252 -19.62 -27.33 2.02
C ALA A 252 -20.79 -26.55 2.67
N GLU A 253 -20.52 -25.68 3.65
CA GLU A 253 -21.58 -25.01 4.41
C GLU A 253 -22.20 -23.83 3.64
N LEU A 254 -21.42 -23.13 2.82
CA LEU A 254 -21.88 -21.99 2.05
C LEU A 254 -22.76 -22.43 0.87
N VAL A 255 -22.38 -23.52 0.18
CA VAL A 255 -23.17 -24.10 -0.92
C VAL A 255 -24.55 -24.52 -0.43
N SER A 256 -24.66 -25.15 0.74
CA SER A 256 -25.96 -25.47 1.35
C SER A 256 -26.81 -24.22 1.56
N ALA A 257 -26.24 -23.15 2.13
CA ALA A 257 -26.95 -21.90 2.39
C ALA A 257 -27.42 -21.19 1.11
N ILE A 258 -26.67 -21.29 0.00
CA ILE A 258 -27.07 -20.80 -1.33
C ILE A 258 -28.22 -21.64 -1.89
N THR A 259 -28.15 -22.96 -1.72
CA THR A 259 -29.12 -23.92 -2.27
C THR A 259 -30.48 -23.86 -1.54
N ASP A 260 -30.48 -23.54 -0.25
CA ASP A 260 -31.69 -23.44 0.59
C ASP A 260 -32.55 -22.17 0.33
N GLY A 261 -32.24 -21.41 -0.73
CA GLY A 261 -33.15 -20.37 -1.25
C GLY A 261 -33.09 -19.02 -0.53
N ILE A 262 -31.97 -18.70 0.12
CA ILE A 262 -31.71 -17.34 0.60
C ILE A 262 -31.63 -16.39 -0.61
N LYS A 263 -32.73 -15.69 -0.90
CA LYS A 263 -32.80 -14.63 -1.92
C LYS A 263 -32.01 -13.41 -1.45
N THR A 264 -30.71 -13.42 -1.66
CA THR A 264 -29.87 -12.22 -1.49
C THR A 264 -29.45 -11.71 -2.87
N PRO A 265 -29.44 -10.38 -3.10
CA PRO A 265 -28.85 -9.74 -4.27
C PRO A 265 -27.46 -10.26 -4.67
N ASP A 266 -26.70 -10.80 -3.71
CA ASP A 266 -25.33 -11.27 -3.88
C ASP A 266 -25.20 -12.78 -4.12
N GLN A 267 -26.26 -13.48 -4.50
CA GLN A 267 -26.20 -14.92 -4.82
C GLN A 267 -25.07 -15.24 -5.81
N ARG A 268 -24.80 -14.33 -6.76
CA ARG A 268 -23.71 -14.48 -7.73
C ARG A 268 -22.32 -14.31 -7.09
N LEU A 269 -22.15 -13.41 -6.12
CA LEU A 269 -20.90 -13.27 -5.37
C LEU A 269 -20.62 -14.52 -4.53
N LEU A 270 -21.65 -15.03 -3.85
CA LEU A 270 -21.55 -16.25 -3.06
C LEU A 270 -21.32 -17.49 -3.93
N GLN A 271 -21.92 -17.54 -5.13
CA GLN A 271 -21.65 -18.60 -6.11
C GLN A 271 -20.20 -18.55 -6.59
N TRP A 272 -19.68 -17.37 -6.96
CA TRP A 272 -18.27 -17.24 -7.32
C TRP A 272 -17.32 -17.63 -6.20
N PHE A 273 -17.68 -17.29 -4.96
CA PHE A 273 -16.93 -17.73 -3.79
C PHE A 273 -16.95 -19.26 -3.65
N ALA A 274 -18.11 -19.88 -3.87
CA ALA A 274 -18.25 -21.33 -3.84
C ALA A 274 -17.52 -22.03 -5.00
N ASP A 275 -17.40 -21.40 -6.17
CA ASP A 275 -16.73 -21.98 -7.34
C ASP A 275 -15.21 -21.76 -7.36
N ALA A 276 -14.69 -20.88 -6.50
CA ALA A 276 -13.27 -20.57 -6.44
C ALA A 276 -12.45 -21.77 -5.94
N ASP A 277 -11.25 -21.95 -6.50
CA ASP A 277 -10.29 -22.95 -6.01
C ASP A 277 -9.85 -22.58 -4.59
N ALA A 278 -10.19 -23.42 -3.61
CA ALA A 278 -9.97 -23.13 -2.20
C ALA A 278 -8.49 -22.97 -1.83
N ALA A 279 -7.59 -23.75 -2.46
CA ALA A 279 -6.17 -23.69 -2.15
C ALA A 279 -5.53 -22.42 -2.72
N VAL A 280 -5.85 -22.08 -3.97
CA VAL A 280 -5.40 -20.82 -4.60
C VAL A 280 -5.96 -19.62 -3.86
N SER A 281 -7.24 -19.67 -3.50
CA SER A 281 -7.92 -18.57 -2.81
C SER A 281 -7.35 -18.30 -1.42
N GLU A 282 -6.97 -19.36 -0.68
CA GLU A 282 -6.35 -19.19 0.63
C GLU A 282 -4.96 -18.56 0.49
N GLU A 283 -4.16 -18.98 -0.50
CA GLU A 283 -2.85 -18.35 -0.74
C GLU A 283 -2.99 -16.86 -1.12
N LEU A 284 -3.95 -16.52 -1.99
CA LEU A 284 -4.23 -15.13 -2.36
C LEU A 284 -4.68 -14.28 -1.16
N LYS A 285 -5.57 -14.82 -0.32
CA LYS A 285 -5.99 -14.17 0.92
C LYS A 285 -4.80 -13.92 1.83
N GLN A 286 -3.98 -14.94 2.08
CA GLN A 286 -2.80 -14.80 2.93
C GLN A 286 -1.78 -13.82 2.34
N ALA A 287 -1.61 -13.77 1.02
CA ALA A 287 -0.79 -12.78 0.35
C ALA A 287 -1.24 -11.34 0.67
N VAL A 288 -2.53 -11.03 0.54
CA VAL A 288 -3.09 -9.72 0.89
C VAL A 288 -2.89 -9.41 2.38
N LEU A 289 -3.12 -10.39 3.25
CA LEU A 289 -2.95 -10.22 4.70
C LEU A 289 -1.49 -9.95 5.11
N ARG A 290 -0.50 -10.54 4.42
CA ARG A 290 0.93 -10.27 4.66
C ARG A 290 1.29 -8.81 4.31
N GLN A 291 0.67 -8.24 3.28
CA GLN A 291 0.94 -6.87 2.83
C GLN A 291 0.42 -5.77 3.77
N VAL A 292 -0.50 -6.10 4.68
CA VAL A 292 -1.06 -5.19 5.71
C VAL A 292 0.04 -4.42 6.43
N SER A 293 1.08 -5.11 6.92
CA SER A 293 2.13 -4.49 7.71
C SER A 293 3.08 -3.61 6.87
N PHE A 294 3.22 -3.91 5.58
CA PHE A 294 4.02 -3.12 4.65
C PHE A 294 3.30 -1.80 4.33
N VAL A 295 2.01 -1.89 3.98
CA VAL A 295 1.13 -0.73 3.79
C VAL A 295 1.16 0.19 5.01
N ASP A 296 1.07 -0.37 6.23
CA ASP A 296 1.18 0.39 7.48
C ASP A 296 2.53 1.13 7.63
N LYS A 297 3.64 0.46 7.28
CA LYS A 297 4.97 1.08 7.33
C LYS A 297 5.11 2.20 6.30
N MET A 298 4.55 2.03 5.11
CA MET A 298 4.58 3.04 4.05
C MET A 298 3.73 4.25 4.39
N ASP A 299 2.49 4.02 4.81
CA ASP A 299 1.62 5.05 5.37
C ASP A 299 2.38 5.80 6.47
N GLN A 300 2.99 5.11 7.44
CA GLN A 300 3.76 5.76 8.52
C GLN A 300 4.89 6.70 8.06
N ARG A 301 5.46 6.48 6.87
CA ARG A 301 6.50 7.37 6.31
C ARG A 301 5.93 8.59 5.60
N LEU A 302 4.70 8.51 5.07
CA LEU A 302 4.07 9.55 4.27
C LEU A 302 4.99 10.08 3.16
N TRP A 303 5.79 9.22 2.53
CA TRP A 303 6.76 9.66 1.51
C TRP A 303 6.09 10.36 0.34
N VAL A 304 4.90 9.90 -0.06
CA VAL A 304 4.11 10.53 -1.13
C VAL A 304 3.76 11.99 -0.82
N ARG A 305 3.71 12.38 0.46
CA ARG A 305 3.44 13.75 0.91
C ARG A 305 4.72 14.54 1.23
N SER A 306 5.90 13.95 1.03
CA SER A 306 7.18 14.57 1.35
C SER A 306 7.57 15.61 0.28
N PRO A 307 8.20 16.73 0.67
CA PRO A 307 8.84 17.65 -0.30
C PRO A 307 9.98 16.98 -1.07
N ALA A 308 10.51 15.86 -0.56
CA ALA A 308 11.64 15.16 -1.13
C ALA A 308 11.26 13.95 -1.99
N LEU A 309 9.98 13.74 -2.28
CA LEU A 309 9.46 12.51 -2.91
C LEU A 309 10.31 12.01 -4.08
N GLY A 310 10.60 12.88 -5.06
CA GLY A 310 11.39 12.52 -6.24
C GLY A 310 12.81 12.06 -5.88
N GLY A 311 13.50 12.79 -5.01
CA GLY A 311 14.83 12.40 -4.54
C GLY A 311 14.83 11.12 -3.72
N THR A 312 13.82 10.92 -2.86
CA THR A 312 13.64 9.66 -2.11
C THR A 312 13.51 8.47 -3.06
N ILE A 313 12.67 8.58 -4.09
CA ILE A 313 12.45 7.49 -5.05
C ILE A 313 13.71 7.23 -5.90
N ARG A 314 14.37 8.27 -6.41
CA ARG A 314 15.61 8.10 -7.21
C ARG A 314 16.69 7.36 -6.42
N ARG A 315 16.99 7.82 -5.20
CA ARG A 315 17.95 7.15 -4.32
C ARG A 315 17.51 5.71 -3.98
N ALA A 316 16.21 5.47 -3.80
CA ALA A 316 15.69 4.12 -3.58
C ALA A 316 15.92 3.20 -4.79
N ARG A 317 15.74 3.71 -6.02
CA ARG A 317 16.00 2.98 -7.28
C ARG A 317 17.48 2.62 -7.42
N ASP A 318 18.38 3.57 -7.16
CA ASP A 318 19.82 3.31 -7.17
C ASP A 318 20.22 2.25 -6.14
N ARG A 319 19.67 2.37 -4.94
CA ARG A 319 19.93 1.42 -3.87
C ARG A 319 19.39 0.03 -4.19
N TYR A 320 18.25 -0.06 -4.85
CA TYR A 320 17.66 -1.31 -5.35
C TYR A 320 18.48 -1.95 -6.47
N ASN A 321 19.00 -1.16 -7.42
CA ASN A 321 19.92 -1.65 -8.44
C ASN A 321 21.16 -2.31 -7.80
N ASN A 322 21.78 -1.63 -6.83
CA ASN A 322 22.90 -2.17 -6.06
C ASN A 322 22.51 -3.42 -5.25
N PHE A 323 21.31 -3.44 -4.68
CA PHE A 323 20.77 -4.60 -3.98
C PHE A 323 20.65 -5.84 -4.88
N LEU A 324 20.15 -5.70 -6.11
CA LEU A 324 20.13 -6.80 -7.08
C LEU A 324 21.55 -7.26 -7.44
N ARG A 325 22.48 -6.31 -7.65
CA ARG A 325 23.89 -6.61 -7.95
C ARG A 325 24.59 -7.38 -6.81
N LEU A 326 24.16 -7.25 -5.55
CA LEU A 326 24.69 -8.07 -4.45
C LEU A 326 24.52 -9.57 -4.72
N TYR A 327 23.37 -9.99 -5.27
CA TYR A 327 23.14 -11.40 -5.62
C TYR A 327 24.09 -11.90 -6.72
N LYS A 328 24.56 -11.02 -7.60
CA LYS A 328 25.56 -11.37 -8.63
C LYS A 328 26.92 -11.68 -8.02
N PHE A 329 27.30 -10.96 -6.95
CA PHE A 329 28.57 -11.18 -6.26
C PHE A 329 28.50 -12.30 -5.20
N TYR A 330 27.33 -12.50 -4.60
CA TYR A 330 27.13 -13.39 -3.45
C TYR A 330 25.89 -14.27 -3.65
N SER A 331 25.93 -15.12 -4.68
CA SER A 331 24.76 -15.84 -5.21
C SER A 331 24.06 -16.79 -4.24
N THR A 332 24.70 -17.23 -3.17
CA THR A 332 24.10 -18.11 -2.14
C THR A 332 23.56 -17.35 -0.93
N THR A 333 23.82 -16.05 -0.83
CA THR A 333 23.41 -15.22 0.32
C THR A 333 21.97 -14.75 0.17
N MET A 334 21.24 -14.75 1.28
CA MET A 334 19.93 -14.11 1.38
C MET A 334 20.13 -12.68 1.87
N PHE A 335 19.50 -11.72 1.18
CA PHE A 335 19.61 -10.30 1.49
C PHE A 335 18.26 -9.76 1.98
N VAL A 336 18.30 -8.88 2.97
CA VAL A 336 17.10 -8.29 3.59
C VAL A 336 16.96 -6.85 3.11
N PRO A 337 15.91 -6.50 2.34
CA PRO A 337 15.73 -5.15 1.81
C PRO A 337 15.41 -4.15 2.93
N THR A 338 15.89 -2.90 2.78
CA THR A 338 15.35 -1.76 3.54
C THR A 338 14.00 -1.33 2.96
N LEU A 339 13.21 -0.56 3.70
CA LEU A 339 11.84 -0.20 3.31
C LEU A 339 11.77 0.49 1.92
N ASP A 340 12.72 1.38 1.63
CA ASP A 340 12.87 2.07 0.34
C ASP A 340 13.22 1.10 -0.79
N ILE A 341 14.15 0.18 -0.56
CA ILE A 341 14.52 -0.88 -1.52
C ILE A 341 13.32 -1.79 -1.79
N ASP A 342 12.57 -2.15 -0.73
CA ASP A 342 11.42 -3.04 -0.81
C ASP A 342 10.25 -2.39 -1.58
N LEU A 343 10.05 -1.07 -1.48
CA LEU A 343 9.11 -0.32 -2.34
C LEU A 343 9.42 -0.51 -3.83
N VAL A 344 10.67 -0.26 -4.22
CA VAL A 344 11.09 -0.38 -5.62
C VAL A 344 11.02 -1.84 -6.05
N TRP A 345 11.39 -2.78 -5.18
CA TRP A 345 11.31 -4.20 -5.47
C TRP A 345 9.86 -4.65 -5.69
N HIS A 346 8.92 -4.27 -4.84
CA HIS A 346 7.49 -4.56 -5.05
C HIS A 346 7.00 -3.95 -6.37
N THR A 347 7.37 -2.70 -6.66
CA THR A 347 7.02 -2.03 -7.93
C THR A 347 7.55 -2.80 -9.15
N HIS A 348 8.78 -3.31 -9.07
CA HIS A 348 9.39 -4.09 -10.14
C HIS A 348 8.67 -5.42 -10.36
N GLN A 349 8.26 -6.11 -9.29
CA GLN A 349 7.51 -7.37 -9.34
C GLN A 349 6.14 -7.23 -10.03
N CYS A 350 5.57 -6.02 -10.03
CA CYS A 350 4.32 -5.73 -10.73
C CYS A 350 4.43 -5.73 -12.29
N SER A 351 5.62 -6.03 -12.82
CA SER A 351 5.85 -6.30 -14.25
C SER A 351 6.54 -7.67 -14.42
N PRO A 352 5.84 -8.81 -14.30
CA PRO A 352 6.44 -10.13 -14.06
C PRO A 352 7.49 -10.57 -15.09
N SER A 353 7.19 -10.36 -16.39
CA SER A 353 8.12 -10.69 -17.46
C SER A 353 9.38 -9.82 -17.42
N GLN A 354 9.23 -8.52 -17.13
CA GLN A 354 10.36 -7.58 -17.04
C GLN A 354 11.21 -7.88 -15.81
N TYR A 355 10.56 -8.11 -14.66
CA TYR A 355 11.18 -8.52 -13.41
C TYR A 355 12.05 -9.77 -13.58
N PHE A 356 11.52 -10.79 -14.27
CA PHE A 356 12.28 -12.01 -14.53
C PHE A 356 13.54 -11.73 -15.38
N THR A 357 13.40 -10.98 -16.47
CA THR A 357 14.54 -10.63 -17.34
C THR A 357 15.60 -9.82 -16.58
N ALA A 358 15.18 -8.72 -15.93
CA ALA A 358 16.09 -7.84 -15.21
C ALA A 358 16.80 -8.52 -14.05
N THR A 359 16.13 -9.40 -13.29
CA THR A 359 16.81 -10.15 -12.21
C THR A 359 17.81 -11.17 -12.75
N GLN A 360 17.51 -11.86 -13.85
CA GLN A 360 18.48 -12.75 -14.51
C GLN A 360 19.75 -12.00 -14.94
N GLU A 361 19.60 -10.77 -15.45
CA GLU A 361 20.72 -9.94 -15.92
C GLU A 361 21.52 -9.29 -14.76
N LEU A 362 20.81 -8.61 -13.85
CA LEU A 362 21.42 -7.82 -12.76
C LEU A 362 21.91 -8.69 -11.60
N ALA A 363 21.13 -9.71 -11.22
CA ALA A 363 21.43 -10.59 -10.09
C ALA A 363 22.08 -11.92 -10.52
N GLY A 364 22.13 -12.22 -11.82
CA GLY A 364 22.63 -13.51 -12.34
C GLY A 364 21.69 -14.68 -12.08
N LYS A 365 20.52 -14.43 -11.48
CA LYS A 365 19.50 -15.43 -11.15
C LYS A 365 18.15 -14.74 -10.91
N PHE A 366 17.07 -15.51 -11.03
CA PHE A 366 15.77 -15.07 -10.54
C PHE A 366 15.82 -14.90 -9.02
N VAL A 367 15.47 -13.70 -8.55
CA VAL A 367 15.38 -13.39 -7.13
C VAL A 367 13.93 -13.58 -6.69
N ASN A 368 13.69 -14.45 -5.70
CA ASN A 368 12.35 -14.57 -5.13
C ASN A 368 12.16 -13.57 -3.99
N HIS A 369 10.94 -13.06 -3.85
CA HIS A 369 10.49 -12.30 -2.70
C HIS A 369 9.65 -13.23 -1.83
N ASP A 370 10.10 -13.49 -0.59
CA ASP A 370 9.44 -14.41 0.34
C ASP A 370 9.12 -13.68 1.64
N ASP A 371 7.90 -13.14 1.70
CA ASP A 371 7.38 -12.39 2.84
C ASP A 371 6.92 -13.28 4.01
N SER A 372 7.11 -14.60 3.92
CA SER A 372 6.76 -15.53 5.01
C SER A 372 7.88 -15.76 6.03
N ILE A 373 9.07 -15.19 5.81
CA ILE A 373 10.25 -15.42 6.64
C ILE A 373 10.09 -14.78 8.04
N ALA A 374 10.30 -15.59 9.09
CA ALA A 374 10.18 -15.16 10.48
C ALA A 374 11.21 -14.08 10.87
N LYS A 375 10.76 -13.12 11.71
CA LYS A 375 11.53 -11.93 12.12
C LYS A 375 12.93 -12.23 12.69
N GLY A 376 13.09 -13.28 13.50
CA GLY A 376 14.37 -13.62 14.12
C GLY A 376 15.47 -14.02 13.12
N THR A 377 15.10 -14.61 11.98
CA THR A 377 16.03 -14.97 10.90
C THR A 377 16.51 -13.73 10.14
N LEU A 378 15.69 -12.67 10.11
CA LEU A 378 15.97 -11.44 9.36
C LEU A 378 17.07 -10.59 10.00
N ASP A 379 17.24 -10.61 11.32
CA ASP A 379 18.21 -9.72 12.00
C ASP A 379 19.67 -10.05 11.63
N THR A 380 20.04 -11.34 11.62
CA THR A 380 21.38 -11.79 11.22
C THR A 380 21.64 -11.52 9.73
N ALA A 381 20.65 -11.83 8.88
CA ALA A 381 20.75 -11.60 7.45
C ALA A 381 20.82 -10.10 7.10
N LEU A 382 20.14 -9.23 7.85
CA LEU A 382 20.22 -7.79 7.69
C LEU A 382 21.62 -7.26 8.03
N LYS A 383 22.23 -7.73 9.12
CA LYS A 383 23.61 -7.37 9.46
C LYS A 383 24.57 -7.75 8.33
N GLN A 384 24.46 -8.95 7.81
CA GLN A 384 25.28 -9.42 6.69
C GLN A 384 25.04 -8.59 5.42
N THR A 385 23.77 -8.28 5.11
CA THR A 385 23.40 -7.42 3.97
C THR A 385 24.08 -6.06 4.08
N ARG A 386 24.00 -5.43 5.25
CA ARG A 386 24.64 -4.14 5.53
C ARG A 386 26.14 -4.18 5.31
N ASP A 387 26.81 -5.17 5.90
CA ASP A 387 28.26 -5.27 5.85
C ASP A 387 28.75 -5.49 4.39
N LEU A 388 28.09 -6.38 3.64
CA LEU A 388 28.43 -6.64 2.23
C LEU A 388 28.10 -5.45 1.32
N TYR A 389 27.00 -4.75 1.54
CA TYR A 389 26.65 -3.55 0.78
C TYR A 389 27.69 -2.45 0.97
N ARG A 390 28.13 -2.21 2.21
CA ARG A 390 29.17 -1.23 2.53
C ARG A 390 30.52 -1.59 1.90
N ILE A 391 30.91 -2.87 1.95
CA ILE A 391 32.14 -3.35 1.32
C ILE A 391 32.09 -3.16 -0.21
N ARG A 392 30.94 -3.45 -0.83
CA ARG A 392 30.84 -3.49 -2.30
C ARG A 392 30.67 -2.12 -2.95
N PHE A 393 29.91 -1.24 -2.31
CA PHE A 393 29.47 0.03 -2.89
C PHE A 393 29.97 1.25 -2.12
N ALA A 394 30.71 1.08 -1.01
CA ALA A 394 31.16 2.17 -0.14
C ALA A 394 30.02 3.08 0.37
N GLN A 395 28.81 2.52 0.50
CA GLN A 395 27.60 3.23 0.90
C GLN A 395 26.99 2.59 2.16
N GLU A 396 26.34 3.41 2.98
CA GLU A 396 25.61 2.92 4.16
C GLU A 396 24.29 2.26 3.76
N TYR A 397 24.06 1.05 4.28
CA TYR A 397 22.85 0.30 3.95
C TYR A 397 21.64 0.78 4.76
N LEU A 398 21.81 1.12 6.03
CA LEU A 398 20.71 1.61 6.86
C LEU A 398 20.72 3.14 6.86
N VAL A 399 19.87 3.75 6.04
CA VAL A 399 19.72 5.21 5.93
C VAL A 399 18.41 5.71 6.51
N CYS A 400 18.35 6.99 6.82
CA CYS A 400 17.15 7.61 7.35
C CYS A 400 16.23 8.14 6.24
N GLY A 401 15.15 7.42 5.93
CA GLY A 401 14.07 7.93 5.08
C GLY A 401 13.02 8.78 5.83
N CYS A 402 13.42 9.81 6.59
CA CYS A 402 12.48 10.80 7.14
C CYS A 402 12.48 12.06 6.27
N TRP A 403 11.41 12.87 6.33
CA TRP A 403 11.26 14.02 5.44
C TRP A 403 12.43 15.00 5.54
N ASP A 404 12.90 15.31 6.75
CA ASP A 404 13.98 16.28 6.97
C ASP A 404 15.30 15.77 6.38
N CYS A 405 15.63 14.48 6.57
CA CYS A 405 16.85 13.89 6.03
C CYS A 405 16.79 13.77 4.50
N GLU A 406 15.68 13.29 3.96
CA GLU A 406 15.53 13.13 2.51
C GLU A 406 15.49 14.47 1.79
N ALA A 407 14.86 15.50 2.38
CA ALA A 407 14.82 16.84 1.81
C ALA A 407 16.20 17.51 1.85
N LEU A 408 16.96 17.30 2.93
CA LEU A 408 18.34 17.78 3.00
C LEU A 408 19.22 17.12 1.96
N LEU A 409 19.12 15.79 1.80
CA LEU A 409 19.85 15.06 0.77
C LEU A 409 19.48 15.56 -0.63
N SER A 410 18.20 15.72 -0.93
CA SER A 410 17.75 16.22 -2.24
C SER A 410 18.25 17.64 -2.53
N ALA A 411 18.34 18.51 -1.51
CA ALA A 411 18.87 19.85 -1.66
C ALA A 411 20.38 19.85 -1.91
N LEU A 412 21.13 18.98 -1.23
CA LEU A 412 22.56 18.80 -1.45
C LEU A 412 22.85 18.24 -2.85
N ASP A 413 22.13 17.19 -3.26
CA ASP A 413 22.24 16.60 -4.59
C ASP A 413 22.00 17.64 -5.71
N SER A 414 21.12 18.61 -5.47
CA SER A 414 20.83 19.69 -6.43
C SER A 414 21.91 20.79 -6.44
N SER A 415 22.64 20.98 -5.35
CA SER A 415 23.68 22.00 -5.22
C SER A 415 25.06 21.54 -5.68
N ASP A 416 25.30 20.23 -5.80
CA ASP A 416 26.58 19.67 -6.24
C ASP A 416 26.94 20.03 -7.70
N GLY A 417 25.99 20.55 -8.48
CA GLY A 417 26.19 21.03 -9.85
C GLY A 417 26.57 22.52 -9.99
N ASP A 418 26.55 23.30 -8.91
CA ASP A 418 26.82 24.74 -8.94
C ASP A 418 28.32 25.06 -8.79
N GLU A 419 28.82 26.09 -9.48
CA GLU A 419 30.20 26.57 -9.31
C GLU A 419 30.39 27.28 -7.95
N GLY A 420 30.73 26.52 -6.90
CA GLY A 420 31.08 27.05 -5.58
C GLY A 420 30.90 26.04 -4.45
N GLU A 421 31.45 26.32 -3.26
CA GLU A 421 31.09 25.53 -2.07
C GLU A 421 29.63 25.84 -1.68
N PRO A 422 28.77 24.81 -1.49
CA PRO A 422 27.38 25.03 -1.16
C PRO A 422 27.24 25.69 0.21
N ASP A 423 26.41 26.74 0.31
CA ASP A 423 26.05 27.36 1.58
C ASP A 423 25.13 26.42 2.38
N LEU A 424 25.76 25.54 3.16
CA LEU A 424 25.09 24.55 3.99
C LEU A 424 24.10 25.16 5.00
N GLU A 425 24.36 26.38 5.49
CA GLU A 425 23.47 27.03 6.46
C GLU A 425 22.19 27.52 5.75
N SER A 426 22.34 28.14 4.59
CA SER A 426 21.20 28.54 3.75
C SER A 426 20.37 27.34 3.32
N ILE A 427 21.02 26.28 2.83
CA ILE A 427 20.35 25.02 2.43
C ILE A 427 19.55 24.44 3.60
N ALA A 428 20.16 24.31 4.79
CA ALA A 428 19.48 23.76 5.95
C ALA A 428 18.26 24.59 6.38
N LYS A 429 18.35 25.93 6.33
CA LYS A 429 17.23 26.83 6.63
C LYS A 429 16.09 26.68 5.62
N GLN A 430 16.41 26.63 4.33
CA GLN A 430 15.42 26.46 3.27
C GLN A 430 14.70 25.11 3.40
N VAL A 431 15.46 24.02 3.56
CA VAL A 431 14.92 22.68 3.77
C VAL A 431 14.00 22.63 4.99
N SER A 432 14.40 23.23 6.11
CA SER A 432 13.58 23.28 7.32
C SER A 432 12.25 24.00 7.08
N SER A 433 12.28 25.13 6.37
CA SER A 433 11.09 25.89 5.99
C SER A 433 10.15 25.09 5.09
N ASP A 434 10.69 24.43 4.06
CA ASP A 434 9.90 23.64 3.11
C ASP A 434 9.27 22.42 3.76
N VAL A 435 10.03 21.68 4.57
CA VAL A 435 9.49 20.53 5.31
C VAL A 435 8.38 21.00 6.27
N ALA A 436 8.55 22.11 6.97
CA ALA A 436 7.50 22.67 7.84
C ALA A 436 6.24 23.04 7.06
N ARG A 437 6.39 23.63 5.87
CA ARG A 437 5.28 23.98 4.97
C ARG A 437 4.50 22.75 4.51
N TYR A 438 5.19 21.69 4.04
CA TYR A 438 4.54 20.45 3.62
C TYR A 438 3.82 19.74 4.77
N ARG A 439 4.42 19.75 5.97
CA ARG A 439 3.77 19.21 7.18
C ARG A 439 2.49 19.98 7.52
N LYS A 440 2.52 21.32 7.43
CA LYS A 440 1.34 22.16 7.64
C LYS A 440 0.22 21.86 6.63
N ALA A 441 0.58 21.69 5.36
CA ALA A 441 -0.36 21.32 4.31
C ALA A 441 -1.01 19.94 4.60
N GLU A 442 -0.23 18.95 5.00
CA GLU A 442 -0.74 17.62 5.34
C GLU A 442 -1.63 17.61 6.58
N VAL A 443 -1.30 18.39 7.62
CA VAL A 443 -2.17 18.58 8.79
C VAL A 443 -3.50 19.21 8.37
N ALA A 444 -3.46 20.24 7.53
CA ALA A 444 -4.66 20.92 7.05
C ALA A 444 -5.56 19.98 6.21
N ARG A 445 -4.96 19.13 5.37
CA ARG A 445 -5.67 18.11 4.57
C ARG A 445 -6.41 17.13 5.47
N ARG A 446 -5.72 16.51 6.43
CA ARG A 446 -6.31 15.55 7.37
C ARG A 446 -7.39 16.15 8.28
N ALA A 447 -7.28 17.44 8.60
CA ALA A 447 -8.30 18.15 9.36
C ALA A 447 -9.63 18.30 8.60
N LYS A 448 -9.60 18.37 7.26
CA LYS A 448 -10.81 18.44 6.41
C LYS A 448 -11.55 17.10 6.35
N GLU A 449 -10.84 15.98 6.46
CA GLU A 449 -11.39 14.62 6.35
C GLU A 449 -12.07 14.12 7.64
N SER A 450 -11.84 14.76 8.78
CA SER A 450 -12.53 14.40 10.03
C SER A 450 -13.94 14.98 10.01
N PRO A 451 -15.02 14.16 9.99
CA PRO A 451 -16.37 14.68 10.15
C PRO A 451 -16.45 15.44 11.47
N ARG A 452 -17.13 16.60 11.47
CA ARG A 452 -17.62 17.18 12.72
C ARG A 452 -18.63 16.20 13.29
N GLU A 453 -18.24 15.40 14.27
CA GLU A 453 -19.20 14.71 15.14
C GLU A 453 -20.09 15.80 15.76
N ALA A 454 -21.36 15.81 15.36
CA ALA A 454 -22.41 16.65 15.94
C ALA A 454 -23.06 15.93 17.12
#